data_AF-A0A8T3ZDH2-F1
#
_entry.id   AF-A0A8T3ZDH2-F1
#
_cell.length_a   1.000
_cell.length_b   1.000
_cell.length_c   1.000
_cell.angle_alpha   90.00
_cell.angle_beta   90.00
_cell.angle_gamma   90.00
#
_symmetry.space_group_name_H-M   'P 1'
#
loop_
_entity.id
_entity.type
_entity.pdbx_description
1 polymer ?
#
loop_
_entity_poly.entity_id
_entity_poly.type
_entity_poly.pdbx_seq_one_letter_code
_entity_poly.pdbx_strand_id
1 'polypeptide(L)'
;MSWKASDKVDRKKGMKDLVKKLHKGATPEQLREDFKEVIKGAPPAEIAHIEEQLVKEGMPVEDLHRFCDIHIAMFKGELDAARPIAEPGHPVRILMEEHALMLKFASDLNAKVCGAKKPSEDVEDIVHHIKASESHYLREENVLFPYLEKHGVTQPPAVMWMEHDQIRAIKKQLYASLDKGDMKGLEMQAKALAEMLSQHFYKENNILFPTGLEVIPEMEWKEIRAQFDEMGYCCFTPEGAMGDAGKATESQKTSEDGQKKQMEEDGMIKFETGELTAEQLEAMLDAMPVDMTFVDADDTVRYFSNSKDRIFARTKAIIGRKVQNCHPQKSYGAVNKILEGFKAGTMDKAEFWINMGPKLVYIRYFAVRKNGKYMGCLEVSQEISGIKKIEGEKRLI
;
A
#
# COMPACT_ATOMS: atom_id res chain seq x y z
N MET A 1 16.09 2.01 32.00
CA MET A 1 17.53 2.28 32.24
C MET A 1 17.83 3.70 31.76
N SER A 2 18.53 4.50 32.57
CA SER A 2 18.81 5.91 32.29
C SER A 2 20.11 6.05 31.48
N TRP A 3 19.98 6.36 30.19
CA TRP A 3 21.09 6.64 29.27
C TRP A 3 21.70 8.00 29.61
N LYS A 4 23.03 8.10 29.80
CA LYS A 4 23.67 9.39 30.08
C LYS A 4 23.58 10.28 28.84
N ALA A 5 23.06 11.49 29.00
CA ALA A 5 22.89 12.45 27.91
C ALA A 5 24.22 12.84 27.22
N SER A 6 25.37 12.70 27.90
CA SER A 6 26.69 12.96 27.31
C SER A 6 27.03 12.01 26.17
N ASP A 7 26.68 10.73 26.29
CA ASP A 7 27.10 9.70 25.35
C ASP A 7 26.31 9.84 24.04
N LYS A 8 25.02 10.19 24.13
CA LYS A 8 24.16 10.49 22.97
C LYS A 8 24.66 11.68 22.14
N VAL A 9 25.14 12.73 22.82
CA VAL A 9 25.63 13.95 22.15
C VAL A 9 26.94 13.67 21.39
N ASP A 10 27.83 12.85 21.97
CA ASP A 10 29.11 12.51 21.33
C ASP A 10 28.92 11.57 20.13
N ARG A 11 28.00 10.59 20.24
CA ARG A 11 27.66 9.68 19.14
C ARG A 11 27.00 10.38 17.97
N LYS A 12 26.04 11.28 18.22
CA LYS A 12 25.41 12.09 17.17
C LYS A 12 26.44 12.93 16.41
N LYS A 13 27.41 13.49 17.12
CA LYS A 13 28.52 14.25 16.49
C LYS A 13 29.41 13.33 15.65
N GLY A 14 29.77 12.16 16.17
CA GLY A 14 30.51 11.13 15.44
C GLY A 14 29.81 10.70 14.14
N MET A 15 28.51 10.41 14.20
CA MET A 15 27.71 10.06 13.02
C MET A 15 27.70 11.19 11.98
N LYS A 16 27.51 12.46 12.40
CA LYS A 16 27.61 13.61 11.47
C LYS A 16 28.94 13.70 10.74
N ASP A 17 30.04 13.44 11.44
CA ASP A 17 31.36 13.54 10.84
C ASP A 17 31.65 12.39 9.87
N LEU A 18 31.08 11.20 10.12
CA LEU A 18 31.08 10.11 9.14
C LEU A 18 30.28 10.48 7.90
N VAL A 19 29.13 11.16 8.04
CA VAL A 19 28.29 11.54 6.88
C VAL A 19 29.03 12.51 5.98
N LYS A 20 29.73 13.47 6.57
CA LYS A 20 30.58 14.39 5.81
C LYS A 20 31.70 13.67 5.06
N LYS A 21 32.21 12.55 5.58
CA LYS A 21 33.22 11.75 4.86
C LYS A 21 32.60 11.01 3.68
N LEU A 22 31.38 10.49 3.80
CA LEU A 22 30.61 9.91 2.70
C LEU A 22 30.33 10.93 1.59
N HIS A 23 29.92 12.16 1.94
CA HIS A 23 29.76 13.26 0.98
C HIS A 23 31.04 13.65 0.24
N LYS A 24 32.20 13.40 0.87
CA LYS A 24 33.52 13.64 0.27
C LYS A 24 34.02 12.46 -0.58
N GLY A 25 33.20 11.43 -0.76
CA GLY A 25 33.50 10.27 -1.62
C GLY A 25 34.16 9.09 -0.91
N ALA A 26 34.19 9.06 0.42
CA ALA A 26 34.64 7.87 1.15
C ALA A 26 33.66 6.70 0.94
N THR A 27 34.17 5.49 0.79
CA THR A 27 33.32 4.30 0.63
C THR A 27 32.90 3.72 1.99
N PRO A 28 31.77 3.00 2.07
CA PRO A 28 31.33 2.27 3.26
C PRO A 28 32.44 1.45 3.93
N GLU A 29 33.30 0.80 3.14
CA GLU A 29 34.40 -0.03 3.63
C GLU A 29 35.49 0.79 4.33
N GLN A 30 35.75 2.01 3.85
CA GLN A 30 36.78 2.91 4.42
C GLN A 30 36.36 3.50 5.77
N LEU A 31 35.05 3.61 6.01
CA LEU A 31 34.50 4.21 7.22
C LEU A 31 34.14 3.18 8.29
N ARG A 32 34.30 1.89 8.00
CA ARG A 32 33.87 0.79 8.86
C ARG A 32 34.43 0.88 10.28
N GLU A 33 35.73 1.05 10.46
CA GLU A 33 36.35 1.08 11.80
C GLU A 33 35.95 2.33 12.60
N ASP A 34 35.94 3.50 11.95
CA ASP A 34 35.48 4.74 12.58
C ASP A 34 34.01 4.63 13.01
N PHE A 35 33.19 3.97 12.19
CA PHE A 35 31.79 3.72 12.46
C PHE A 35 31.61 2.78 13.68
N LYS A 36 32.41 1.72 13.78
CA LYS A 36 32.40 0.77 14.92
C LYS A 36 32.59 1.45 16.25
N GLU A 37 33.54 2.37 16.30
CA GLU A 37 33.89 3.05 17.54
C GLU A 37 32.81 4.06 17.94
N VAL A 38 32.15 4.71 16.96
CA VAL A 38 31.05 5.65 17.24
C VAL A 38 29.82 4.93 17.81
N ILE A 39 29.44 3.77 17.29
CA ILE A 39 28.21 3.08 17.72
C ILE A 39 28.41 2.08 18.86
N LYS A 40 29.65 1.90 19.32
CA LYS A 40 30.02 0.87 20.30
C LYS A 40 29.13 0.95 21.55
N GLY A 41 28.43 -0.16 21.82
CA GLY A 41 27.53 -0.29 22.98
C GLY A 41 26.21 0.50 22.88
N ALA A 42 25.84 1.01 21.71
CA ALA A 42 24.52 1.60 21.48
C ALA A 42 23.52 0.51 21.05
N PRO A 43 22.30 0.45 21.63
CA PRO A 43 21.25 -0.44 21.16
C PRO A 43 20.70 0.04 19.81
N PRO A 44 20.06 -0.85 19.03
CA PRO A 44 19.45 -0.51 17.75
C PRO A 44 18.50 0.70 17.83
N ALA A 45 17.64 0.76 18.86
CA ALA A 45 16.70 1.86 19.05
C ALA A 45 17.38 3.23 19.29
N GLU A 46 18.58 3.27 19.90
CA GLU A 46 19.33 4.53 20.07
C GLU A 46 19.89 5.01 18.73
N ILE A 47 20.38 4.08 17.91
CA ILE A 47 20.90 4.38 16.57
C ILE A 47 19.78 4.95 15.69
N ALA A 48 18.62 4.27 15.64
CA ALA A 48 17.46 4.74 14.89
C ALA A 48 16.99 6.15 15.32
N HIS A 49 17.04 6.45 16.62
CA HIS A 49 16.69 7.79 17.11
C HIS A 49 17.71 8.86 16.69
N ILE A 50 19.00 8.54 16.66
CA ILE A 50 20.03 9.48 16.19
C ILE A 50 19.86 9.75 14.69
N GLU A 51 19.62 8.70 13.90
CA GLU A 51 19.32 8.80 12.46
C GLU A 51 18.12 9.72 12.19
N GLU A 52 17.03 9.55 12.95
CA GLU A 52 15.83 10.40 12.84
C GLU A 52 16.14 11.88 13.10
N GLN A 53 16.94 12.17 14.12
CA GLN A 53 17.36 13.54 14.42
C GLN A 53 18.24 14.13 13.32
N LEU A 54 19.06 13.31 12.66
CA LEU A 54 19.93 13.75 11.57
C LEU A 54 19.12 14.13 10.32
N VAL A 55 18.08 13.37 9.99
CA VAL A 55 17.14 13.71 8.91
C VAL A 55 16.36 14.98 9.24
N LYS A 56 15.85 15.11 10.48
CA LYS A 56 15.18 16.35 10.94
C LYS A 56 16.07 17.59 10.83
N GLU A 57 17.38 17.42 10.90
CA GLU A 57 18.37 18.50 10.74
C GLU A 57 18.80 18.73 9.28
N GLY A 58 18.12 18.10 8.31
CA GLY A 58 18.27 18.34 6.88
C GLY A 58 19.16 17.34 6.14
N MET A 59 19.48 16.19 6.73
CA MET A 59 20.19 15.12 6.03
C MET A 59 19.29 14.47 4.96
N PRO A 60 19.76 14.31 3.70
CA PRO A 60 19.05 13.56 2.69
C PRO A 60 18.86 12.09 3.09
N VAL A 61 17.69 11.53 2.78
CA VAL A 61 17.34 10.13 3.14
C VAL A 61 18.23 9.14 2.38
N GLU A 62 18.72 9.53 1.20
CA GLU A 62 19.65 8.73 0.38
C GLU A 62 21.02 8.57 1.04
N ASP A 63 21.47 9.58 1.78
CA ASP A 63 22.71 9.49 2.55
C ASP A 63 22.51 8.62 3.79
N LEU A 64 21.34 8.72 4.42
CA LEU A 64 20.97 7.84 5.53
C LEU A 64 20.93 6.36 5.09
N HIS A 65 20.43 6.07 3.89
CA HIS A 65 20.41 4.72 3.33
C HIS A 65 21.82 4.10 3.26
N ARG A 66 22.80 4.86 2.77
CA ARG A 66 24.22 4.45 2.74
C ARG A 66 24.81 4.24 4.15
N PHE A 67 24.31 4.97 5.15
CA PHE A 67 24.66 4.73 6.56
C PHE A 67 24.14 3.39 7.05
N CYS A 68 22.86 3.12 6.84
CA CYS A 68 22.24 1.87 7.27
C CYS A 68 23.00 0.64 6.73
N ASP A 69 23.48 0.69 5.48
CA ASP A 69 24.29 -0.38 4.88
C ASP A 69 25.59 -0.67 5.65
N ILE A 70 26.27 0.39 6.12
CA ILE A 70 27.47 0.27 6.96
C ILE A 70 27.11 -0.38 8.30
N HIS A 71 26.01 0.05 8.93
CA HIS A 71 25.58 -0.45 10.25
C HIS A 71 25.38 -1.98 10.19
N ILE A 72 24.69 -2.45 9.15
CA ILE A 72 24.35 -3.87 8.96
C ILE A 72 25.56 -4.73 8.68
N ALA A 73 26.45 -4.27 7.79
CA ALA A 73 27.68 -4.99 7.48
C ALA A 73 28.55 -5.24 8.72
N MET A 74 28.37 -4.42 9.75
CA MET A 74 29.10 -4.46 11.01
C MET A 74 28.42 -5.27 12.09
N PHE A 75 27.10 -5.21 12.19
CA PHE A 75 26.35 -5.96 13.19
C PHE A 75 25.92 -7.37 12.77
N LYS A 76 26.18 -7.78 11.50
CA LYS A 76 25.94 -9.16 11.02
C LYS A 76 26.34 -10.22 12.04
N GLY A 77 27.56 -10.17 12.58
CA GLY A 77 28.01 -11.17 13.57
C GLY A 77 27.44 -11.06 15.00
N GLU A 78 26.88 -9.92 15.42
CA GLU A 78 26.33 -9.72 16.78
C GLU A 78 24.80 -9.87 16.83
N LEU A 79 24.10 -9.63 15.72
CA LEU A 79 22.65 -9.80 15.58
C LEU A 79 22.24 -11.20 15.10
N ASP A 80 23.18 -12.05 14.67
CA ASP A 80 22.97 -13.39 14.11
C ASP A 80 22.38 -14.45 15.09
N ALA A 81 21.91 -14.05 16.27
CA ALA A 81 21.10 -14.91 17.13
C ALA A 81 19.66 -15.01 16.60
N ALA A 82 19.50 -15.62 15.41
CA ALA A 82 18.22 -15.91 14.77
C ALA A 82 17.37 -16.82 15.67
N ARG A 83 16.56 -16.22 16.53
CA ARG A 83 15.44 -16.86 17.20
C ARG A 83 14.14 -16.37 16.56
N PRO A 84 13.09 -17.22 16.50
CA PRO A 84 11.74 -16.73 16.29
C PRO A 84 11.45 -15.65 17.34
N ILE A 85 11.28 -14.41 16.91
CA ILE A 85 10.93 -13.28 17.80
C ILE A 85 9.41 -13.23 18.07
N ALA A 86 8.63 -14.04 17.37
CA ALA A 86 7.18 -14.09 17.47
C ALA A 86 6.65 -15.52 17.30
N GLU A 87 5.49 -15.79 17.92
CA GLU A 87 4.79 -17.06 17.87
C GLU A 87 4.11 -17.32 16.51
N PRO A 88 3.81 -18.58 16.15
CA PRO A 88 2.99 -18.91 14.99
C PRO A 88 1.67 -18.13 14.95
N GLY A 89 1.31 -17.62 13.78
CA GLY A 89 0.13 -16.80 13.53
C GLY A 89 0.34 -15.29 13.73
N HIS A 90 1.47 -14.88 14.30
CA HIS A 90 1.83 -13.47 14.40
C HIS A 90 2.27 -12.89 13.04
N PRO A 91 1.86 -11.67 12.64
CA PRO A 91 2.24 -11.06 11.36
C PRO A 91 3.75 -11.08 11.08
N VAL A 92 4.58 -10.68 12.06
CA VAL A 92 6.05 -10.75 11.98
C VAL A 92 6.56 -12.17 11.67
N ARG A 93 6.00 -13.20 12.32
CA ARG A 93 6.42 -14.59 12.09
C ARG A 93 6.14 -15.01 10.65
N ILE A 94 4.99 -14.60 10.11
CA ILE A 94 4.60 -14.88 8.73
C ILE A 94 5.59 -14.23 7.74
N LEU A 95 5.88 -12.94 7.92
CA LEU A 95 6.84 -12.22 7.05
C LEU A 95 8.23 -12.87 7.10
N MET A 96 8.73 -13.20 8.29
CA MET A 96 10.03 -13.86 8.45
C MET A 96 10.11 -15.24 7.80
N GLU A 97 9.03 -16.03 7.84
CA GLU A 97 9.00 -17.33 7.15
C GLU A 97 8.95 -17.16 5.62
N GLU A 98 8.25 -16.15 5.14
CA GLU A 98 8.27 -15.78 3.72
C GLU A 98 9.67 -15.32 3.27
N HIS A 99 10.39 -14.54 4.09
CA HIS A 99 11.79 -14.15 3.81
C HIS A 99 12.67 -15.36 3.55
N ALA A 100 12.58 -16.40 4.39
CA ALA A 100 13.39 -17.60 4.25
C ALA A 100 13.15 -18.30 2.90
N LEU A 101 11.90 -18.36 2.45
CA LEU A 101 11.54 -18.93 1.15
C LEU A 101 11.97 -18.05 -0.01
N MET A 102 11.79 -16.74 0.10
CA MET A 102 12.19 -15.79 -0.93
C MET A 102 13.71 -15.76 -1.14
N LEU A 103 14.50 -15.85 -0.06
CA LEU A 103 15.95 -15.99 -0.15
C LEU A 103 16.35 -17.30 -0.81
N LYS A 104 15.65 -18.40 -0.48
CA LYS A 104 15.86 -19.69 -1.13
C LYS A 104 15.57 -19.61 -2.63
N PHE A 105 14.45 -19.02 -3.04
CA PHE A 105 14.11 -18.84 -4.45
C PHE A 105 15.14 -18.00 -5.19
N ALA A 106 15.61 -16.90 -4.60
CA ALA A 106 16.64 -16.06 -5.22
C ALA A 106 17.99 -16.79 -5.34
N SER A 107 18.37 -17.56 -4.33
CA SER A 107 19.57 -18.40 -4.34
C SER A 107 19.49 -19.51 -5.40
N ASP A 108 18.37 -20.24 -5.44
CA ASP A 108 18.13 -21.32 -6.39
C ASP A 108 18.09 -20.78 -7.83
N LEU A 109 17.46 -19.63 -8.05
CA LEU A 109 17.47 -18.95 -9.33
C LEU A 109 18.90 -18.64 -9.76
N ASN A 110 19.67 -17.96 -8.91
CA ASN A 110 21.05 -17.57 -9.18
C ASN A 110 21.93 -18.79 -9.52
N ALA A 111 21.78 -19.89 -8.79
CA ALA A 111 22.49 -21.14 -9.05
C ALA A 111 22.12 -21.77 -10.41
N LYS A 112 20.84 -21.74 -10.79
CA LYS A 112 20.36 -22.34 -12.04
C LYS A 112 20.68 -21.53 -13.29
N VAL A 113 20.77 -20.21 -13.18
CA VAL A 113 21.07 -19.34 -14.33
C VAL A 113 22.57 -19.14 -14.53
N CYS A 114 23.39 -19.34 -13.49
CA CYS A 114 24.84 -19.21 -13.55
C CYS A 114 25.46 -20.15 -14.61
N GLY A 115 26.00 -19.57 -15.69
CA GLY A 115 26.62 -20.33 -16.77
C GLY A 115 25.65 -21.16 -17.63
N ALA A 116 24.34 -21.01 -17.44
CA ALA A 116 23.33 -21.72 -18.21
C ALA A 116 23.17 -21.13 -19.62
N LYS A 117 22.97 -22.00 -20.62
CA LYS A 117 22.77 -21.58 -22.03
C LYS A 117 21.32 -21.28 -22.39
N LYS A 118 20.37 -21.81 -21.61
CA LYS A 118 18.93 -21.63 -21.77
C LYS A 118 18.25 -21.72 -20.39
N PRO A 119 17.08 -21.07 -20.20
CA PRO A 119 16.28 -21.26 -18.99
C PRO A 119 15.73 -22.70 -18.96
N SER A 120 15.76 -23.34 -17.79
CA SER A 120 15.04 -24.60 -17.55
C SER A 120 13.60 -24.33 -17.15
N GLU A 121 12.72 -25.32 -17.24
CA GLU A 121 11.33 -25.23 -16.76
C GLU A 121 11.26 -24.79 -15.29
N ASP A 122 12.16 -25.32 -14.44
CA ASP A 122 12.28 -24.87 -13.06
C ASP A 122 12.59 -23.38 -12.85
N VAL A 123 13.21 -22.70 -13.83
CA VAL A 123 13.51 -21.25 -13.73
C VAL A 123 12.22 -20.46 -13.84
N GLU A 124 11.29 -20.89 -14.72
CA GLU A 124 9.99 -20.24 -14.88
C GLU A 124 9.16 -20.38 -13.59
N ASP A 125 9.17 -21.55 -12.96
CA ASP A 125 8.50 -21.79 -11.67
C ASP A 125 9.08 -20.92 -10.54
N ILE A 126 10.41 -20.81 -10.44
CA ILE A 126 11.05 -19.95 -9.43
C ILE A 126 10.70 -18.48 -9.68
N VAL A 127 10.70 -18.04 -10.94
CA VAL A 127 10.33 -16.67 -11.32
C VAL A 127 8.85 -16.40 -11.03
N HIS A 128 7.97 -17.40 -11.17
CA HIS A 128 6.57 -17.30 -10.76
C HIS A 128 6.45 -17.03 -9.26
N HIS A 129 7.19 -17.75 -8.40
CA HIS A 129 7.21 -17.46 -6.95
C HIS A 129 7.77 -16.06 -6.64
N ILE A 130 8.84 -15.63 -7.33
CA ILE A 130 9.38 -14.27 -7.18
C ILE A 130 8.35 -13.21 -7.61
N LYS A 131 7.47 -13.51 -8.56
CA LYS A 131 6.37 -12.61 -8.94
C LYS A 131 5.28 -12.58 -7.87
N ALA A 132 4.90 -13.74 -7.33
CA ALA A 132 3.91 -13.87 -6.28
C ALA A 132 4.31 -13.19 -4.97
N SER A 133 5.62 -12.94 -4.75
CA SER A 133 6.09 -12.22 -3.58
C SER A 133 5.63 -10.76 -3.49
N GLU A 134 4.97 -10.21 -4.51
CA GLU A 134 4.41 -8.85 -4.43
C GLU A 134 3.42 -8.70 -3.26
N SER A 135 2.69 -9.76 -2.92
CA SER A 135 1.76 -9.78 -1.79
C SER A 135 2.46 -9.56 -0.44
N HIS A 136 3.74 -9.87 -0.34
CA HIS A 136 4.56 -9.62 0.85
C HIS A 136 4.76 -8.11 1.06
N TYR A 137 5.36 -7.44 0.08
CA TYR A 137 5.65 -6.01 0.15
C TYR A 137 4.38 -5.18 0.31
N LEU A 138 3.27 -5.56 -0.33
CA LEU A 138 2.00 -4.86 -0.18
C LEU A 138 1.47 -4.91 1.26
N ARG A 139 1.65 -6.02 1.98
CA ARG A 139 1.27 -6.14 3.39
C ARG A 139 2.14 -5.27 4.29
N GLU A 140 3.42 -5.17 3.98
CA GLU A 140 4.31 -4.28 4.72
C GLU A 140 3.98 -2.81 4.48
N GLU A 141 3.90 -2.40 3.21
CA GLU A 141 3.67 -1.03 2.77
C GLU A 141 2.31 -0.47 3.19
N ASN A 142 1.24 -1.26 3.03
CA ASN A 142 -0.11 -0.76 3.20
C ASN A 142 -0.69 -1.04 4.59
N VAL A 143 -0.01 -1.85 5.42
CA VAL A 143 -0.45 -2.14 6.79
C VAL A 143 0.68 -1.98 7.80
N LEU A 144 1.75 -2.76 7.74
CA LEU A 144 2.76 -2.72 8.82
C LEU A 144 3.41 -1.34 8.97
N PHE A 145 3.79 -0.71 7.86
CA PHE A 145 4.45 0.59 7.83
C PHE A 145 3.56 1.71 8.40
N PRO A 146 2.28 1.86 8.00
CA PRO A 146 1.36 2.79 8.65
C PRO A 146 1.27 2.65 10.17
N TYR A 147 1.25 1.42 10.70
CA TYR A 147 1.23 1.20 12.15
C TYR A 147 2.57 1.59 12.81
N LEU A 148 3.71 1.29 12.19
CA LEU A 148 5.02 1.76 12.67
C LEU A 148 5.11 3.30 12.70
N GLU A 149 4.63 3.95 11.65
CA GLU A 149 4.61 5.42 11.53
C GLU A 149 3.70 6.06 12.59
N LYS A 150 2.52 5.46 12.83
CA LYS A 150 1.60 5.86 13.91
C LYS A 150 2.27 5.86 15.28
N HIS A 151 3.22 4.95 15.51
CA HIS A 151 4.01 4.85 16.74
C HIS A 151 5.36 5.59 16.69
N GLY A 152 5.54 6.48 15.71
CA GLY A 152 6.70 7.38 15.63
C GLY A 152 7.92 6.80 14.93
N VAL A 153 7.82 5.60 14.34
CA VAL A 153 8.91 4.97 13.57
C VAL A 153 8.69 5.27 12.08
N THR A 154 9.19 6.41 11.61
CA THR A 154 8.92 6.91 10.24
C THR A 154 10.07 6.74 9.26
N GLN A 155 11.32 6.76 9.73
CA GLN A 155 12.49 6.64 8.85
C GLN A 155 12.72 5.22 8.33
N PRO A 156 12.67 4.16 9.16
CA PRO A 156 12.87 2.81 8.67
C PRO A 156 11.84 2.40 7.59
N PRO A 157 10.52 2.63 7.74
CA PRO A 157 9.55 2.35 6.68
C PRO A 157 9.83 3.09 5.37
N ALA A 158 10.20 4.37 5.42
CA ALA A 158 10.52 5.14 4.22
C ALA A 158 11.74 4.56 3.46
N VAL A 159 12.75 4.10 4.19
CA VAL A 159 13.93 3.44 3.61
C VAL A 159 13.56 2.07 3.02
N MET A 160 12.74 1.27 3.72
CA MET A 160 12.29 -0.03 3.21
C MET A 160 11.46 0.13 1.93
N TRP A 161 10.57 1.11 1.87
CA TRP A 161 9.79 1.42 0.67
C TRP A 161 10.70 1.71 -0.54
N MET A 162 11.73 2.54 -0.36
CA MET A 162 12.68 2.83 -1.42
C MET A 162 13.39 1.56 -1.90
N GLU A 163 13.72 0.64 -1.00
CA GLU A 163 14.30 -0.66 -1.36
C GLU A 163 13.31 -1.57 -2.08
N HIS A 164 12.02 -1.56 -1.71
CA HIS A 164 10.99 -2.29 -2.45
C HIS A 164 10.91 -1.81 -3.90
N ASP A 165 11.01 -0.50 -4.15
CA ASP A 165 11.05 0.04 -5.52
C ASP A 165 12.29 -0.42 -6.30
N GLN A 166 13.45 -0.51 -5.65
CA GLN A 166 14.66 -1.09 -6.24
C GLN A 166 14.49 -2.58 -6.55
N ILE A 167 13.91 -3.35 -5.62
CA ILE A 167 13.59 -4.77 -5.81
C ILE A 167 12.62 -4.94 -6.99
N ARG A 168 11.56 -4.13 -7.08
CA ARG A 168 10.62 -4.13 -8.21
C ARG A 168 11.30 -3.80 -9.54
N ALA A 169 12.24 -2.86 -9.54
CA ALA A 169 13.03 -2.54 -10.73
C ALA A 169 13.89 -3.72 -11.18
N ILE A 170 14.58 -4.39 -10.26
CA ILE A 170 15.37 -5.62 -10.53
C ILE A 170 14.44 -6.74 -11.05
N LYS A 171 13.33 -7.01 -10.36
CA LYS A 171 12.30 -7.99 -10.77
C LYS A 171 11.83 -7.72 -12.21
N LYS A 172 11.54 -6.47 -12.55
CA LYS A 172 11.11 -6.09 -13.91
C LYS A 172 12.17 -6.39 -14.97
N GLN A 173 13.45 -6.11 -14.69
CA GLN A 173 14.54 -6.45 -15.61
C GLN A 173 14.74 -7.96 -15.72
N LEU A 174 14.63 -8.68 -14.59
CA LEU A 174 14.70 -10.14 -14.54
C LEU A 174 13.65 -10.78 -15.47
N TYR A 175 12.40 -10.34 -15.39
CA TYR A 175 11.32 -10.84 -16.24
C TYR A 175 11.56 -10.52 -17.72
N ALA A 176 12.00 -9.29 -18.02
CA ALA A 176 12.31 -8.89 -19.38
C ALA A 176 13.48 -9.69 -19.99
N SER A 177 14.48 -10.07 -19.18
CA SER A 177 15.58 -10.94 -19.61
C SER A 177 15.10 -12.37 -19.85
N LEU A 178 14.21 -12.90 -19.01
CA LEU A 178 13.61 -14.22 -19.20
C LEU A 178 12.81 -14.29 -20.51
N ASP A 179 11.91 -13.33 -20.74
CA ASP A 179 11.05 -13.28 -21.94
C ASP A 179 11.86 -13.20 -23.24
N LYS A 180 13.01 -12.51 -23.21
CA LYS A 180 13.91 -12.37 -24.36
C LYS A 180 14.89 -13.54 -24.52
N GLY A 181 14.95 -14.46 -23.55
CA GLY A 181 15.97 -15.50 -23.50
C GLY A 181 17.40 -14.96 -23.32
N ASP A 182 17.55 -13.77 -22.74
CA ASP A 182 18.85 -13.16 -22.45
C ASP A 182 19.43 -13.74 -21.16
N MET A 183 20.18 -14.83 -21.30
CA MET A 183 20.78 -15.52 -20.16
C MET A 183 21.78 -14.68 -19.37
N LYS A 184 22.54 -13.79 -20.02
CA LYS A 184 23.51 -12.93 -19.32
C LYS A 184 22.80 -11.87 -18.49
N GLY A 185 21.75 -11.27 -19.05
CA GLY A 185 20.88 -10.36 -18.30
C GLY A 185 20.20 -11.09 -17.14
N LEU A 186 19.69 -12.30 -17.37
CA LEU A 186 19.03 -13.10 -16.34
C LEU A 186 19.98 -13.45 -15.18
N GLU A 187 21.22 -13.87 -15.48
CA GLU A 187 22.26 -14.14 -14.48
C GLU A 187 22.61 -12.89 -13.65
N MET A 188 22.79 -11.75 -14.33
CA MET A 188 23.09 -10.48 -13.67
C MET A 188 21.95 -10.05 -12.72
N GLN A 189 20.69 -10.12 -13.17
CA GLN A 189 19.55 -9.71 -12.37
C GLN A 189 19.25 -10.71 -11.25
N ALA A 190 19.46 -12.01 -11.45
CA ALA A 190 19.30 -13.02 -10.40
C ALA A 190 20.29 -12.80 -9.25
N LYS A 191 21.56 -12.52 -9.59
CA LYS A 191 22.58 -12.18 -8.58
C LYS A 191 22.23 -10.89 -7.85
N ALA A 192 21.86 -9.83 -8.57
CA ALA A 192 21.47 -8.55 -7.97
C ALA A 192 20.26 -8.70 -7.04
N LEU A 193 19.26 -9.49 -7.44
CA LEU A 193 18.08 -9.76 -6.62
C LEU A 193 18.45 -10.51 -5.33
N ALA A 194 19.29 -11.54 -5.41
CA ALA A 194 19.72 -12.30 -4.24
C ALA A 194 20.50 -11.42 -3.24
N GLU A 195 21.39 -10.57 -3.74
CA GLU A 195 22.15 -9.62 -2.91
C GLU A 195 21.21 -8.59 -2.26
N MET A 196 20.27 -8.01 -3.01
CA MET A 196 19.33 -7.02 -2.51
C MET A 196 18.39 -7.62 -1.45
N LEU A 197 17.74 -8.76 -1.73
CA LEU A 197 16.84 -9.41 -0.77
C LEU A 197 17.58 -9.81 0.51
N SER A 198 18.82 -10.29 0.42
CA SER A 198 19.61 -10.65 1.60
C SER A 198 19.90 -9.45 2.51
N GLN A 199 20.16 -8.28 1.93
CA GLN A 199 20.41 -7.06 2.70
C GLN A 199 19.12 -6.49 3.26
N HIS A 200 18.07 -6.44 2.46
CA HIS A 200 16.75 -5.94 2.82
C HIS A 200 16.12 -6.74 3.98
N PHE A 201 15.97 -8.05 3.81
CA PHE A 201 15.38 -8.90 4.87
C PHE A 201 16.22 -8.97 6.13
N TYR A 202 17.53 -8.71 6.03
CA TYR A 202 18.35 -8.56 7.21
C TYR A 202 17.96 -7.31 8.01
N LYS A 203 17.69 -6.18 7.35
CA LYS A 203 17.19 -4.94 7.98
C LYS A 203 15.87 -5.21 8.68
N GLU A 204 14.97 -5.91 8.01
CA GLU A 204 13.65 -6.17 8.55
C GLU A 204 13.68 -7.11 9.75
N ASN A 205 14.33 -8.26 9.60
CA ASN A 205 14.39 -9.29 10.63
C ASN A 205 15.09 -8.81 11.92
N ASN A 206 16.12 -7.96 11.78
CA ASN A 206 16.98 -7.60 12.91
C ASN A 206 16.79 -6.17 13.42
N ILE A 207 16.10 -5.31 12.68
CA ILE A 207 15.89 -3.90 13.05
C ILE A 207 14.41 -3.56 13.02
N LEU A 208 13.75 -3.67 11.86
CA LEU A 208 12.36 -3.21 11.69
C LEU A 208 11.38 -4.01 12.57
N PHE A 209 11.41 -5.34 12.47
CA PHE A 209 10.47 -6.20 13.19
C PHE A 209 10.68 -6.16 14.71
N PRO A 210 11.92 -6.24 15.26
CA PRO A 210 12.14 -6.02 16.69
C PRO A 210 11.64 -4.66 17.17
N THR A 211 11.88 -3.59 16.40
CA THR A 211 11.37 -2.26 16.72
C THR A 211 9.85 -2.24 16.75
N GLY A 212 9.20 -2.87 15.75
CA GLY A 212 7.75 -3.01 15.71
C GLY A 212 7.19 -3.73 16.93
N LEU A 213 7.80 -4.85 17.33
CA LEU A 213 7.38 -5.61 18.52
C LEU A 213 7.53 -4.81 19.82
N GLU A 214 8.47 -3.87 19.89
CA GLU A 214 8.65 -3.00 21.05
C GLU A 214 7.63 -1.85 21.13
N VAL A 215 7.24 -1.27 19.98
CA VAL A 215 6.41 -0.06 19.94
C VAL A 215 4.94 -0.30 19.67
N ILE A 216 4.57 -1.36 18.94
CA ILE A 216 3.20 -1.66 18.56
C ILE A 216 2.53 -2.50 19.67
N PRO A 217 1.39 -2.06 20.24
CA PRO A 217 0.65 -2.81 21.25
C PRO A 217 0.07 -4.14 20.72
N GLU A 218 0.00 -5.16 21.56
CA GLU A 218 -0.55 -6.49 21.25
C GLU A 218 -1.96 -6.48 20.62
N MET A 219 -2.79 -5.50 20.99
CA MET A 219 -4.14 -5.38 20.41
C MET A 219 -4.10 -4.94 18.94
N GLU A 220 -3.17 -4.07 18.56
CA GLU A 220 -3.03 -3.61 17.18
C GLU A 220 -2.43 -4.70 16.28
N TRP A 221 -1.62 -5.61 16.82
CA TRP A 221 -1.14 -6.78 16.08
C TRP A 221 -2.26 -7.69 15.57
N LYS A 222 -3.39 -7.75 16.29
CA LYS A 222 -4.59 -8.46 15.83
C LYS A 222 -5.27 -7.77 14.65
N GLU A 223 -5.30 -6.43 14.65
CA GLU A 223 -5.82 -5.64 13.53
C GLU A 223 -4.93 -5.76 12.30
N ILE A 224 -3.60 -5.69 12.49
CA ILE A 224 -2.60 -5.92 11.45
C ILE A 224 -2.80 -7.32 10.86
N ARG A 225 -3.01 -8.34 11.71
CA ARG A 225 -3.27 -9.71 11.25
C ARG A 225 -4.53 -9.79 10.38
N ALA A 226 -5.64 -9.20 10.82
CA ALA A 226 -6.89 -9.21 10.05
C ALA A 226 -6.74 -8.51 8.69
N GLN A 227 -6.01 -7.38 8.63
CA GLN A 227 -5.76 -6.68 7.36
C GLN A 227 -4.78 -7.45 6.45
N PHE A 228 -3.84 -8.21 7.02
CA PHE A 228 -3.01 -9.15 6.26
C PHE A 228 -3.87 -10.27 5.64
N ASP A 229 -4.81 -10.83 6.42
CA ASP A 229 -5.73 -11.86 5.92
C ASP A 229 -6.62 -11.33 4.78
N GLU A 230 -7.06 -10.06 4.83
CA GLU A 230 -7.84 -9.41 3.78
C GLU A 230 -7.03 -9.16 2.49
N MET A 231 -5.78 -8.71 2.61
CA MET A 231 -4.89 -8.50 1.46
C MET A 231 -4.43 -9.81 0.81
N GLY A 232 -4.38 -10.90 1.59
CA GLY A 232 -3.94 -12.20 1.14
C GLY A 232 -2.43 -12.41 1.24
N TYR A 233 -2.04 -13.67 1.02
CA TYR A 233 -0.70 -14.19 1.27
C TYR A 233 -0.01 -14.62 -0.04
N CYS A 234 1.31 -14.71 0.00
CA CYS A 234 2.06 -15.32 -1.08
C CYS A 234 1.62 -16.79 -1.26
N CYS A 235 1.65 -17.30 -2.49
CA CYS A 235 1.25 -18.70 -2.76
C CYS A 235 2.15 -19.76 -2.08
N PHE A 236 3.28 -19.34 -1.53
CA PHE A 236 4.24 -20.16 -0.81
C PHE A 236 4.29 -19.86 0.70
N THR A 237 3.41 -19.00 1.23
CA THR A 237 3.39 -18.69 2.66
C THR A 237 3.10 -19.98 3.45
N PRO A 238 3.96 -20.38 4.40
CA PRO A 238 3.78 -21.65 5.10
C PRO A 238 2.53 -21.65 5.98
N GLU A 239 1.74 -22.73 5.91
CA GLU A 239 0.58 -22.93 6.80
C GLU A 239 0.98 -22.91 8.29
N GLY A 240 2.16 -23.47 8.61
CA GLY A 240 2.72 -23.45 9.97
C GLY A 240 3.01 -22.04 10.48
N ALA A 241 3.30 -21.08 9.60
CA ALA A 241 3.50 -19.68 9.96
C ALA A 241 2.17 -19.00 10.36
N MET A 242 1.06 -19.44 9.78
CA MET A 242 -0.27 -18.84 9.97
C MET A 242 -0.95 -19.25 11.29
N GLY A 243 -0.41 -20.27 11.97
CA GLY A 243 -0.95 -20.83 13.22
C GLY A 243 -2.27 -21.59 13.00
N ASP A 244 -2.93 -21.99 14.09
CA ASP A 244 -4.21 -22.73 14.04
C ASP A 244 -5.37 -21.95 13.38
N ALA A 245 -5.19 -20.65 13.14
CA ALA A 245 -6.11 -19.83 12.36
C ALA A 245 -6.13 -20.18 10.86
N GLY A 246 -5.13 -20.90 10.34
CA GLY A 246 -5.07 -21.37 8.95
C GLY A 246 -6.08 -22.47 8.58
N LYS A 247 -6.92 -22.91 9.53
CA LYS A 247 -7.98 -23.93 9.30
C LYS A 247 -9.40 -23.36 9.21
N ALA A 248 -9.58 -22.05 9.17
CA ALA A 248 -10.91 -21.43 9.20
C ALA A 248 -11.19 -20.51 8.01
N THR A 249 -11.01 -21.00 6.78
CA THR A 249 -11.64 -20.41 5.60
C THR A 249 -12.53 -21.43 4.92
N GLU A 250 -13.60 -21.82 5.64
CA GLU A 250 -14.92 -22.06 5.07
C GLU A 250 -15.89 -22.23 6.23
N SER A 251 -16.91 -21.37 6.29
CA SER A 251 -17.99 -21.35 7.30
C SER A 251 -17.66 -20.62 8.60
N GLN A 252 -18.01 -19.35 8.67
CA GLN A 252 -19.19 -18.96 9.47
C GLN A 252 -19.61 -17.52 9.18
N LYS A 253 -20.78 -17.41 8.55
CA LYS A 253 -21.69 -16.28 8.74
C LYS A 253 -22.13 -16.26 10.22
N THR A 254 -22.52 -15.06 10.63
CA THR A 254 -23.29 -14.68 11.82
C THR A 254 -22.58 -14.74 13.17
N SER A 255 -22.25 -13.58 13.72
CA SER A 255 -23.09 -12.97 14.77
C SER A 255 -22.51 -11.62 15.22
N GLU A 256 -23.13 -10.52 14.81
CA GLU A 256 -23.11 -9.28 15.60
C GLU A 256 -24.51 -8.66 15.53
N ASP A 257 -25.34 -9.07 16.49
CA ASP A 257 -26.36 -8.19 17.04
C ASP A 257 -25.81 -7.67 18.36
N GLY A 258 -25.85 -6.35 18.55
CA GLY A 258 -25.50 -5.73 19.82
C GLY A 258 -24.38 -4.69 19.81
N GLN A 259 -24.50 -3.64 18.99
CA GLN A 259 -24.20 -2.27 19.47
C GLN A 259 -24.85 -1.21 18.57
N LYS A 260 -26.14 -0.97 18.83
CA LYS A 260 -26.78 0.33 18.54
C LYS A 260 -26.28 1.35 19.55
N LYS A 261 -25.51 2.34 19.09
CA LYS A 261 -25.50 3.77 19.44
C LYS A 261 -24.07 4.30 19.47
N GLN A 262 -23.71 5.04 18.42
CA GLN A 262 -23.02 6.33 18.54
C GLN A 262 -23.07 7.00 17.16
N MET A 263 -24.23 7.59 16.85
CA MET A 263 -24.22 8.81 16.05
C MET A 263 -23.99 9.93 17.05
N GLU A 264 -23.08 10.83 16.68
CA GLU A 264 -22.71 12.07 17.37
C GLU A 264 -21.73 11.91 18.53
N GLU A 265 -20.42 12.01 18.25
CA GLU A 265 -19.51 12.78 19.13
C GLU A 265 -18.19 13.28 18.52
N ASP A 266 -17.92 13.21 17.19
CA ASP A 266 -16.74 13.91 16.64
C ASP A 266 -16.85 14.44 15.19
N GLY A 267 -18.07 14.59 14.64
CA GLY A 267 -18.24 15.14 13.27
C GLY A 267 -17.70 14.29 12.11
N MET A 268 -17.04 13.17 12.41
CA MET A 268 -16.48 12.21 11.46
C MET A 268 -17.49 11.13 11.05
N ILE A 269 -17.61 10.90 9.74
CA ILE A 269 -18.36 9.81 9.09
C ILE A 269 -17.39 8.66 8.82
N LYS A 270 -17.65 7.49 9.40
CA LYS A 270 -16.84 6.28 9.19
C LYS A 270 -17.36 5.44 8.03
N PHE A 271 -16.45 5.06 7.14
CA PHE A 271 -16.63 4.13 6.03
C PHE A 271 -15.80 2.86 6.29
N GLU A 272 -16.04 1.80 5.50
CA GLU A 272 -15.24 0.56 5.58
C GLU A 272 -13.75 0.83 5.28
N THR A 273 -13.44 1.85 4.45
CA THR A 273 -12.08 2.13 3.96
C THR A 273 -11.53 3.49 4.44
N GLY A 274 -12.05 4.04 5.55
CA GLY A 274 -11.56 5.30 6.11
C GLY A 274 -12.65 6.16 6.74
N GLU A 275 -12.33 7.41 7.06
CA GLU A 275 -13.26 8.35 7.69
C GLU A 275 -13.12 9.76 7.12
N LEU A 276 -14.24 10.47 7.01
CA LEU A 276 -14.30 11.86 6.52
C LEU A 276 -15.32 12.64 7.33
N THR A 277 -15.08 13.92 7.58
CA THR A 277 -16.15 14.81 8.01
C THR A 277 -17.19 15.00 6.89
N ALA A 278 -18.41 15.40 7.26
CA ALA A 278 -19.44 15.73 6.26
C ALA A 278 -18.99 16.82 5.27
N GLU A 279 -18.24 17.81 5.75
CA GLU A 279 -17.70 18.91 4.93
C GLU A 279 -16.65 18.40 3.94
N GLN A 280 -15.72 17.53 4.37
CA GLN A 280 -14.74 16.91 3.47
C GLN A 280 -15.41 16.04 2.40
N LEU A 281 -16.45 15.29 2.77
CA LEU A 281 -17.20 14.47 1.82
C LEU A 281 -17.90 15.32 0.75
N GLU A 282 -18.56 16.41 1.16
CA GLU A 282 -19.19 17.35 0.23
C GLU A 282 -18.16 18.00 -0.70
N ALA A 283 -17.05 18.52 -0.14
CA ALA A 283 -15.98 19.14 -0.92
C ALA A 283 -15.33 18.16 -1.91
N MET A 284 -15.12 16.90 -1.51
CA MET A 284 -14.58 15.86 -2.39
C MET A 284 -15.52 15.58 -3.57
N LEU A 285 -16.82 15.43 -3.32
CA LEU A 285 -17.82 15.17 -4.37
C LEU A 285 -17.97 16.37 -5.32
N ASP A 286 -17.85 17.60 -4.82
CA ASP A 286 -17.88 18.83 -5.63
C ASP A 286 -16.62 19.03 -6.49
N ALA A 287 -15.48 18.47 -6.08
CA ALA A 287 -14.21 18.54 -6.81
C ALA A 287 -14.10 17.53 -7.95
N MET A 288 -14.97 16.50 -8.00
CA MET A 288 -14.90 15.48 -9.03
C MET A 288 -15.18 16.09 -10.43
N PRO A 289 -14.52 15.60 -11.50
CA PRO A 289 -14.73 16.09 -12.87
C PRO A 289 -16.02 15.53 -13.51
N VAL A 290 -17.01 15.23 -12.68
CA VAL A 290 -18.32 14.69 -13.06
C VAL A 290 -19.41 15.34 -12.22
N ASP A 291 -20.60 15.48 -12.80
CA ASP A 291 -21.80 15.87 -12.06
C ASP A 291 -22.51 14.61 -11.58
N MET A 292 -22.89 14.58 -10.30
CA MET A 292 -23.56 13.45 -9.68
C MET A 292 -24.95 13.86 -9.20
N THR A 293 -25.95 13.00 -9.38
CA THR A 293 -27.27 13.14 -8.75
C THR A 293 -27.70 11.79 -8.21
N PHE A 294 -28.02 11.72 -6.92
CA PHE A 294 -28.47 10.49 -6.26
C PHE A 294 -29.96 10.56 -5.95
N VAL A 295 -30.65 9.50 -6.35
CA VAL A 295 -32.07 9.24 -6.12
C VAL A 295 -32.16 8.00 -5.24
N ASP A 296 -32.90 8.06 -4.14
CA ASP A 296 -33.04 6.92 -3.22
C ASP A 296 -33.93 5.79 -3.77
N ALA A 297 -34.05 4.71 -3.00
CA ALA A 297 -34.89 3.56 -3.34
C ALA A 297 -36.38 3.91 -3.57
N ASP A 298 -36.84 5.03 -3.00
CA ASP A 298 -38.21 5.55 -3.16
C ASP A 298 -38.34 6.47 -4.39
N ASP A 299 -37.34 6.53 -5.26
CA ASP A 299 -37.30 7.42 -6.43
C ASP A 299 -37.28 8.92 -6.07
N THR A 300 -36.79 9.26 -4.88
CA THR A 300 -36.72 10.63 -4.37
C THR A 300 -35.31 11.19 -4.52
N VAL A 301 -35.16 12.38 -5.10
CA VAL A 301 -33.84 13.03 -5.22
C VAL A 301 -33.33 13.40 -3.83
N ARG A 302 -32.15 12.91 -3.45
CA ARG A 302 -31.54 13.17 -2.13
C ARG A 302 -30.30 14.04 -2.19
N TYR A 303 -29.57 13.98 -3.28
CA TYR A 303 -28.30 14.67 -3.40
C TYR A 303 -27.99 15.02 -4.85
N PHE A 304 -27.27 16.11 -5.05
CA PHE A 304 -26.55 16.38 -6.29
C PHE A 304 -25.25 17.14 -5.97
N SER A 305 -24.18 16.89 -6.72
CA SER A 305 -22.92 17.62 -6.56
C SER A 305 -23.03 19.05 -7.11
N ASN A 306 -22.33 19.98 -6.48
CA ASN A 306 -22.30 21.39 -6.81
C ASN A 306 -21.00 21.79 -7.54
N SER A 307 -20.60 20.97 -8.50
CA SER A 307 -19.41 21.17 -9.32
C SER A 307 -19.44 22.53 -10.05
N LYS A 308 -18.27 23.18 -10.19
CA LYS A 308 -18.16 24.52 -10.80
C LYS A 308 -18.60 24.56 -12.27
N ASP A 309 -18.33 23.51 -13.01
CA ASP A 309 -18.58 23.40 -14.46
C ASP A 309 -19.78 22.52 -14.81
N ARG A 310 -20.84 22.56 -13.99
CA ARG A 310 -22.04 21.74 -14.18
C ARG A 310 -22.61 21.82 -15.59
N ILE A 311 -22.91 20.65 -16.12
CA ILE A 311 -23.48 20.43 -17.45
C ILE A 311 -24.99 20.66 -17.42
N PHE A 312 -25.65 20.17 -16.37
CA PHE A 312 -27.09 20.35 -16.16
C PHE A 312 -27.34 21.16 -14.90
N ALA A 313 -28.05 22.28 -15.05
CA ALA A 313 -28.45 23.08 -13.90
C ALA A 313 -29.36 22.26 -12.97
N ARG A 314 -29.03 22.26 -11.67
CA ARG A 314 -29.84 21.71 -10.59
C ARG A 314 -30.02 22.80 -9.54
N THR A 315 -31.21 22.90 -8.96
CA THR A 315 -31.51 23.85 -7.89
C THR A 315 -31.80 23.08 -6.61
N LYS A 316 -31.49 23.64 -5.43
CA LYS A 316 -31.80 22.97 -4.15
C LYS A 316 -33.28 22.59 -3.99
N ALA A 317 -34.18 23.24 -4.73
CA ALA A 317 -35.61 22.95 -4.77
C ALA A 317 -35.98 21.55 -5.31
N ILE A 318 -35.06 20.83 -5.97
CA ILE A 318 -35.34 19.47 -6.43
C ILE A 318 -35.14 18.41 -5.35
N ILE A 319 -34.42 18.72 -4.26
CA ILE A 319 -34.20 17.79 -3.17
C ILE A 319 -35.56 17.45 -2.54
N GLY A 320 -35.84 16.16 -2.38
CA GLY A 320 -37.13 15.67 -1.90
C GLY A 320 -38.20 15.50 -2.97
N ARG A 321 -37.97 15.91 -4.22
CA ARG A 321 -38.90 15.65 -5.34
C ARG A 321 -38.70 14.24 -5.89
N LYS A 322 -39.79 13.64 -6.40
CA LYS A 322 -39.72 12.42 -7.19
C LYS A 322 -39.00 12.69 -8.51
N VAL A 323 -38.08 11.80 -8.90
CA VAL A 323 -37.25 11.96 -10.11
C VAL A 323 -38.08 12.09 -11.39
N GLN A 324 -39.25 11.43 -11.45
CA GLN A 324 -40.19 11.55 -12.56
C GLN A 324 -40.66 13.01 -12.74
N ASN A 325 -40.90 13.72 -11.64
CA ASN A 325 -41.34 15.13 -11.66
C ASN A 325 -40.22 16.12 -12.02
N CYS A 326 -38.98 15.64 -12.15
CA CYS A 326 -37.83 16.43 -12.59
C CYS A 326 -37.59 16.31 -14.10
N HIS A 327 -38.36 15.48 -14.81
CA HIS A 327 -38.22 15.25 -16.25
C HIS A 327 -39.48 15.65 -17.02
N PRO A 328 -39.38 16.00 -18.32
CA PRO A 328 -40.54 16.21 -19.19
C PRO A 328 -41.36 14.92 -19.36
N GLN A 329 -42.69 15.03 -19.55
CA GLN A 329 -43.60 13.88 -19.67
C GLN A 329 -43.16 12.86 -20.73
N LYS A 330 -42.63 13.31 -21.87
CA LYS A 330 -42.10 12.45 -22.94
C LYS A 330 -40.96 11.51 -22.49
N SER A 331 -40.29 11.81 -21.39
CA SER A 331 -39.16 11.03 -20.85
C SER A 331 -39.56 10.09 -19.70
N TYR A 332 -40.82 10.13 -19.23
CA TYR A 332 -41.27 9.31 -18.09
C TYR A 332 -41.07 7.82 -18.33
N GLY A 333 -41.43 7.34 -19.52
CA GLY A 333 -41.31 5.91 -19.85
C GLY A 333 -39.86 5.42 -19.79
N ALA A 334 -38.90 6.24 -20.24
CA ALA A 334 -37.48 5.91 -20.18
C ALA A 334 -36.96 5.90 -18.73
N VAL A 335 -37.34 6.91 -17.93
CA VAL A 335 -36.95 7.01 -16.52
C VAL A 335 -37.46 5.81 -15.73
N ASN A 336 -38.76 5.49 -15.84
CA ASN A 336 -39.35 4.37 -15.12
C ASN A 336 -38.76 3.03 -15.56
N LYS A 337 -38.52 2.82 -16.87
CA LYS A 337 -37.88 1.59 -17.36
C LYS A 337 -36.51 1.35 -16.73
N ILE A 338 -35.70 2.41 -16.57
CA ILE A 338 -34.38 2.30 -15.93
C ILE A 338 -34.54 1.97 -14.43
N LEU A 339 -35.38 2.72 -13.71
CA LEU A 339 -35.58 2.54 -12.27
C LEU A 339 -36.17 1.16 -11.93
N GLU A 340 -37.16 0.70 -12.70
CA GLU A 340 -37.76 -0.63 -12.55
C GLU A 340 -36.73 -1.73 -12.83
N GLY A 341 -35.92 -1.58 -13.88
CA GLY A 341 -34.83 -2.52 -14.18
C GLY A 341 -33.78 -2.60 -13.07
N PHE A 342 -33.43 -1.44 -12.50
CA PHE A 342 -32.48 -1.35 -11.38
C PHE A 342 -33.04 -1.99 -10.11
N LYS A 343 -34.30 -1.71 -9.77
CA LYS A 343 -35.00 -2.30 -8.62
C LYS A 343 -35.17 -3.81 -8.76
N ALA A 344 -35.51 -4.29 -9.95
CA ALA A 344 -35.68 -5.71 -10.24
C ALA A 344 -34.36 -6.48 -10.37
N GLY A 345 -33.21 -5.80 -10.44
CA GLY A 345 -31.91 -6.44 -10.66
C GLY A 345 -31.69 -6.97 -12.08
N THR A 346 -32.53 -6.57 -13.04
CA THR A 346 -32.38 -6.95 -14.46
C THR A 346 -31.45 -6.02 -15.21
N MET A 347 -31.06 -4.92 -14.58
CA MET A 347 -30.14 -3.92 -15.13
C MET A 347 -29.33 -3.29 -13.97
N ASP A 348 -28.04 -3.08 -14.18
CA ASP A 348 -27.15 -2.43 -13.21
C ASP A 348 -26.65 -1.07 -13.68
N LYS A 349 -26.74 -0.84 -14.99
CA LYS A 349 -26.21 0.34 -15.65
C LYS A 349 -27.06 0.69 -16.87
N ALA A 350 -27.29 1.98 -17.08
CA ALA A 350 -27.81 2.53 -18.33
C ALA A 350 -26.94 3.71 -18.75
N GLU A 351 -26.63 3.84 -20.04
CA GLU A 351 -25.74 4.90 -20.51
C GLU A 351 -26.09 5.41 -21.90
N PHE A 352 -25.85 6.69 -22.12
CA PHE A 352 -25.98 7.32 -23.41
C PHE A 352 -25.12 8.58 -23.47
N TRP A 353 -24.93 9.10 -24.68
CA TRP A 353 -24.20 10.33 -24.91
C TRP A 353 -25.00 11.24 -25.83
N ILE A 354 -24.87 12.54 -25.60
CA ILE A 354 -25.54 13.57 -26.39
C ILE A 354 -24.56 14.69 -26.76
N ASN A 355 -24.76 15.27 -27.94
CA ASN A 355 -24.07 16.49 -28.33
C ASN A 355 -24.86 17.69 -27.80
N MET A 356 -24.19 18.53 -27.01
CA MET A 356 -24.72 19.80 -26.49
C MET A 356 -23.87 20.95 -27.03
N GLY A 357 -24.20 21.40 -28.24
CA GLY A 357 -23.36 22.36 -28.97
C GLY A 357 -21.98 21.76 -29.26
N PRO A 358 -20.87 22.39 -28.83
CA PRO A 358 -19.52 21.85 -29.03
C PRO A 358 -19.11 20.76 -28.01
N LYS A 359 -19.94 20.52 -26.98
CA LYS A 359 -19.65 19.59 -25.90
C LYS A 359 -20.25 18.21 -26.18
N LEU A 360 -19.48 17.15 -25.95
CA LEU A 360 -19.98 15.77 -25.97
C LEU A 360 -20.19 15.35 -24.51
N VAL A 361 -21.44 15.15 -24.12
CA VAL A 361 -21.81 14.80 -22.75
C VAL A 361 -22.11 13.31 -22.69
N TYR A 362 -21.43 12.62 -21.78
CA TYR A 362 -21.63 11.21 -21.49
C TYR A 362 -22.36 11.06 -20.16
N ILE A 363 -23.51 10.40 -20.19
CA ILE A 363 -24.45 10.29 -19.08
C ILE A 363 -24.62 8.81 -18.75
N ARG A 364 -24.42 8.47 -17.49
CA ARG A 364 -24.50 7.11 -16.97
C ARG A 364 -25.40 7.08 -15.74
N TYR A 365 -26.19 6.02 -15.63
CA TYR A 365 -27.00 5.70 -14.48
C TYR A 365 -26.53 4.38 -13.92
N PHE A 366 -26.40 4.30 -12.60
CA PHE A 366 -25.95 3.10 -11.90
C PHE A 366 -26.96 2.73 -10.82
N ALA A 367 -27.27 1.44 -10.71
CA ALA A 367 -27.99 0.90 -9.59
C ALA A 367 -27.06 0.82 -8.36
N VAL A 368 -27.33 1.62 -7.33
CA VAL A 368 -26.54 1.62 -6.09
C VAL A 368 -27.09 0.53 -5.18
N ARG A 369 -26.23 -0.42 -4.78
CA ARG A 369 -26.60 -1.51 -3.88
C ARG A 369 -25.57 -1.69 -2.77
N LYS A 370 -26.04 -2.09 -1.58
CA LYS A 370 -25.19 -2.54 -0.47
C LYS A 370 -25.69 -3.91 0.00
N ASN A 371 -24.80 -4.90 0.07
CA ASN A 371 -25.13 -6.29 0.44
C ASN A 371 -26.32 -6.87 -0.37
N GLY A 372 -26.33 -6.61 -1.68
CA GLY A 372 -27.39 -7.05 -2.60
C GLY A 372 -28.70 -6.24 -2.52
N LYS A 373 -28.87 -5.36 -1.52
CA LYS A 373 -30.07 -4.51 -1.38
C LYS A 373 -29.96 -3.25 -2.24
N TYR A 374 -31.00 -2.96 -3.02
CA TYR A 374 -31.13 -1.71 -3.76
C TYR A 374 -31.27 -0.50 -2.84
N MET A 375 -30.37 0.47 -2.99
CA MET A 375 -30.31 1.70 -2.20
C MET A 375 -30.78 2.92 -3.00
N GLY A 376 -30.70 2.86 -4.33
CA GLY A 376 -31.08 3.97 -5.19
C GLY A 376 -30.42 3.96 -6.56
N CYS A 377 -30.58 5.06 -7.29
CA CYS A 377 -30.00 5.29 -8.60
C CYS A 377 -29.03 6.47 -8.54
N LEU A 378 -27.81 6.29 -9.04
CA LEU A 378 -26.83 7.36 -9.20
C LEU A 378 -26.74 7.75 -10.68
N GLU A 379 -27.10 8.99 -11.00
CA GLU A 379 -26.80 9.64 -12.29
C GLU A 379 -25.40 10.26 -12.21
N VAL A 380 -24.57 10.02 -13.24
CA VAL A 380 -23.25 10.62 -13.41
C VAL A 380 -23.16 11.20 -14.83
N SER A 381 -22.89 12.49 -14.94
CA SER A 381 -22.71 13.19 -16.23
C SER A 381 -21.30 13.77 -16.35
N GLN A 382 -20.68 13.61 -17.52
CA GLN A 382 -19.33 14.13 -17.78
C GLN A 382 -19.21 14.71 -19.19
N GLU A 383 -18.55 15.86 -19.30
CA GLU A 383 -18.12 16.43 -20.57
C GLU A 383 -16.83 15.72 -20.99
N ILE A 384 -16.84 15.04 -22.14
CA ILE A 384 -15.74 14.17 -22.55
C ILE A 384 -15.02 14.65 -23.82
N SER A 385 -15.38 15.81 -24.39
CA SER A 385 -14.68 16.33 -25.57
C SER A 385 -13.20 16.56 -25.31
N GLY A 386 -12.82 17.00 -24.11
CA GLY A 386 -11.41 17.13 -23.72
C GLY A 386 -10.71 15.77 -23.61
N ILE A 387 -11.36 14.81 -22.96
CA ILE A 387 -10.83 13.44 -22.77
C ILE A 387 -10.60 12.75 -24.11
N LYS A 388 -11.51 12.93 -25.08
CA LYS A 388 -11.38 12.36 -26.43
C LYS A 388 -10.19 12.88 -27.24
N LYS A 389 -9.58 14.00 -26.84
CA LYS A 389 -8.41 14.59 -27.52
C LYS A 389 -7.09 14.12 -26.93
N ILE A 390 -7.12 13.32 -25.85
CA ILE A 390 -5.90 12.79 -25.25
C ILE A 390 -5.32 11.72 -26.18
N GLU A 391 -4.07 11.91 -26.57
CA GLU A 391 -3.29 11.00 -27.40
C GLU A 391 -1.89 10.82 -26.78
N GLY A 392 -1.24 9.68 -27.05
CA GLY A 392 0.08 9.38 -26.49
C GLY A 392 0.07 9.20 -24.97
N GLU A 393 1.15 9.60 -24.31
CA GLU A 393 1.32 9.46 -22.86
C GLU A 393 1.85 10.76 -22.23
N LYS A 394 1.30 11.13 -21.07
CA LYS A 394 1.83 12.18 -20.20
C LYS A 394 2.19 11.56 -18.84
N ARG A 395 3.48 11.28 -18.62
CA ARG A 395 3.98 10.55 -17.43
C ARG A 395 4.38 11.45 -16.25
N LEU A 396 4.48 12.76 -16.48
CA LEU A 396 4.82 13.79 -15.49
C LEU A 396 3.94 15.03 -15.75
N ILE A 397 3.74 15.86 -14.72
CA ILE A 397 2.83 17.03 -14.75
C ILE A 397 3.28 18.09 -15.76
#